data_AF-A0A2R2WC41-F1
#
_entry.id   AF-A0A2R2WC41-F1
#
_cell.length_a   1.000
_cell.length_b   1.000
_cell.length_c   1.000
_cell.angle_alpha   90.00
_cell.angle_beta   90.00
_cell.angle_gamma   90.00
#
_symmetry.space_group_name_H-M   'P 1'
#
loop_
_entity.id
_entity.type
_entity.pdbx_description
1 polymer ?
#
loop_
_entity_poly.entity_id
_entity_poly.type
_entity_poly.pdbx_seq_one_letter_code
_entity_poly.pdbx_strand_id
1 'polypeptide(L)'
;MNADIWGPVAAVVVTAIVLIAYALFVVIAFVRAYRDRGISETARLVWLVGIVLMPFLGPLAWYLVGDRTSAIENRLRTFRP
;
A
#
# COMPACT_ATOMS: atom_id res chain seq x y z
N MET A 1 -8.65 16.88 -31.14
CA MET A 1 -8.16 16.30 -29.87
C MET A 1 -9.37 15.69 -29.18
N ASN A 2 -9.36 14.38 -29.04
CA ASN A 2 -10.54 13.62 -28.64
C ASN A 2 -10.71 13.76 -27.12
N ALA A 3 -11.94 13.95 -26.64
CA ALA A 3 -12.20 14.19 -25.22
C ALA A 3 -11.99 12.92 -24.34
N ASP A 4 -11.90 11.75 -24.97
CA ASP A 4 -11.72 10.42 -24.37
C ASP A 4 -10.33 10.20 -23.75
N ILE A 5 -9.27 10.79 -24.31
CA ILE A 5 -7.89 10.60 -23.84
C ILE A 5 -7.57 11.37 -22.55
N TRP A 6 -8.32 12.43 -22.22
CA TRP A 6 -8.04 13.24 -21.03
C TRP A 6 -8.32 12.51 -19.71
N GLY A 7 -9.31 11.60 -19.69
CA GLY A 7 -9.64 10.80 -18.52
C GLY A 7 -8.49 9.88 -18.08
N PRO A 8 -8.00 8.99 -18.97
CA PRO A 8 -6.85 8.13 -18.67
C PRO A 8 -5.59 8.91 -18.32
N VAL A 9 -5.30 10.00 -19.02
CA VAL A 9 -4.13 10.85 -18.72
C VAL A 9 -4.23 11.45 -17.32
N ALA A 10 -5.38 12.01 -16.95
CA ALA A 10 -5.60 12.53 -15.60
C ALA A 10 -5.45 11.43 -14.54
N ALA A 11 -5.98 10.23 -14.78
CA ALA A 11 -5.85 9.10 -13.86
C ALA A 11 -4.39 8.69 -13.66
N VAL A 12 -3.60 8.61 -14.73
CA VAL A 12 -2.16 8.28 -14.65
C VAL A 12 -1.39 9.36 -13.88
N VAL A 13 -1.63 10.64 -14.18
CA VAL A 13 -0.96 11.76 -13.51
C VAL A 13 -1.29 11.78 -12.02
N VAL A 14 -2.56 11.66 -11.65
CA VAL A 14 -3.00 11.61 -10.24
C VAL A 14 -2.38 10.41 -9.52
N THR A 15 -2.40 9.23 -10.15
CA THR A 15 -1.80 8.02 -9.58
C THR A 15 -0.29 8.20 -9.36
N ALA A 16 0.42 8.76 -10.34
CA ALA A 16 1.85 9.02 -10.22
C ALA A 16 2.15 10.01 -9.07
N ILE A 17 1.38 11.11 -8.96
CA ILE A 17 1.53 12.08 -7.87
C ILE A 17 1.33 11.40 -6.51
N VAL A 18 0.28 10.59 -6.37
CA VAL A 18 0.00 9.86 -5.12
C VAL A 18 1.13 8.90 -4.78
N LEU A 19 1.64 8.14 -5.75
CA LEU A 19 2.75 7.21 -5.54
C LEU A 19 4.04 7.94 -5.14
N ILE A 20 4.34 9.07 -5.76
CA ILE A 20 5.51 9.89 -5.42
C ILE A 20 5.36 10.47 -4.01
N ALA A 21 4.20 11.03 -3.68
CA ALA A 21 3.93 11.57 -2.35
C ALA A 21 4.05 10.49 -1.26
N TYR A 22 3.53 9.30 -1.53
CA TYR A 22 3.65 8.14 -0.66
C TYR A 22 5.12 7.73 -0.46
N ALA A 23 5.89 7.60 -1.55
CA ALA A 23 7.30 7.26 -1.49
C ALA A 23 8.11 8.29 -0.69
N LEU A 24 7.87 9.59 -0.93
CA LEU A 24 8.51 10.67 -0.17
C LEU A 24 8.17 10.58 1.32
N PHE A 25 6.91 10.30 1.68
CA PHE A 25 6.50 10.14 3.07
C PHE A 25 7.26 8.99 3.76
N VAL A 26 7.38 7.84 3.10
CA VAL A 26 8.14 6.68 3.60
C VAL A 26 9.61 7.03 3.79
N VAL A 27 10.24 7.69 2.80
CA VAL A 27 11.65 8.10 2.88
C VAL A 27 11.87 9.10 4.02
N ILE A 28 11.01 10.11 4.16
CA ILE A 28 11.10 11.10 5.24
C ILE A 28 10.96 10.43 6.60
N ALA A 29 9.98 9.54 6.76
CA ALA A 29 9.78 8.78 7.99
C ALA A 29 11.01 7.93 8.32
N PHE A 30 11.56 7.21 7.34
CA PHE A 30 12.77 6.40 7.50
C PHE A 30 13.97 7.24 7.92
N VAL A 31 14.22 8.35 7.23
CA VAL A 31 15.35 9.26 7.53
C VAL A 31 15.20 9.91 8.90
N ARG A 32 13.96 10.19 9.35
CA ARG A 32 13.68 10.70 10.70
C ARG A 32 13.84 9.66 11.80
N ALA A 33 13.53 8.39 11.55
CA ALA A 33 13.66 7.29 12.51
C ALA A 33 15.10 6.77 12.61
N TYR A 34 15.78 6.63 11.46
CA TYR A 34 17.24 6.83 11.39
C TYR A 34 17.54 8.25 11.86
N ARG A 35 18.73 8.82 11.98
CA ARG A 35 18.95 10.14 12.63
C ARG A 35 18.41 10.39 14.07
N ASP A 36 17.25 9.91 14.52
CA ASP A 36 16.80 10.03 15.90
C ASP A 36 17.77 9.27 16.81
N ARG A 37 18.36 10.00 17.76
CA ARG A 37 19.37 9.49 18.71
C ARG A 37 18.78 9.30 20.11
N GLY A 38 17.50 9.63 20.32
CA GLY A 38 16.81 9.49 21.60
C GLY A 38 16.22 8.10 21.86
N ILE A 39 16.20 7.23 20.84
CA ILE A 39 15.63 5.88 20.91
C ILE A 39 16.74 4.84 21.02
N SER A 40 16.47 3.75 21.75
CA SER A 40 17.38 2.61 21.81
C SER A 40 17.59 2.00 20.42
N GLU A 41 18.78 1.42 20.19
CA GLU A 41 19.16 0.86 18.89
C GLU A 41 18.19 -0.24 18.43
N THR A 42 17.73 -1.09 19.35
CA THR A 42 16.72 -2.12 19.08
C THR A 42 15.37 -1.51 18.66
N ALA A 43 14.89 -0.48 19.37
CA ALA A 43 13.64 0.19 19.03
C ALA A 43 13.73 0.86 17.66
N ARG A 44 14.89 1.43 17.33
CA ARG A 44 15.15 2.01 16.01
C ARG A 44 15.05 0.98 14.89
N LEU A 45 15.69 -0.19 15.07
CA LEU A 45 15.63 -1.27 14.08
C LEU A 45 14.20 -1.73 13.83
N VAL A 46 13.40 -1.91 14.89
CA VAL A 46 11.97 -2.26 14.78
C VAL A 46 11.20 -1.22 13.97
N TRP A 47 11.44 0.08 14.22
CA TRP A 47 10.81 1.16 13.46
C TRP A 47 11.20 1.17 11.99
N LEU A 48 12.49 1.00 11.67
CA LEU A 48 12.97 0.98 10.29
C LEU A 48 12.36 -0.19 9.51
N VAL A 49 12.34 -1.38 10.12
CA VAL A 49 11.71 -2.57 9.54
C VAL A 49 10.21 -2.34 9.37
N GLY A 50 9.54 -1.78 10.38
CA GLY A 50 8.11 -1.46 10.33
C GLY A 50 7.76 -0.50 9.19
N ILE A 51 8.52 0.57 9.00
CA ILE A 51 8.32 1.56 7.93
C ILE A 51 8.46 0.92 6.54
N VAL A 52 9.44 0.02 6.37
CA VAL A 52 9.64 -0.71 5.11
C VAL A 52 8.54 -1.74 4.87
N LEU A 53 8.08 -2.44 5.91
CA LEU A 53 7.06 -3.48 5.78
C LEU A 53 5.63 -2.94 5.63
N MET A 54 5.34 -1.75 6.18
CA MET A 54 4.02 -1.13 6.15
C MET A 54 3.34 -1.11 4.75
N PRO A 55 4.00 -0.71 3.64
CA PRO A 55 3.40 -0.76 2.29
C PRO A 55 2.91 -2.14 1.87
N PHE A 56 3.52 -3.21 2.38
CA PHE A 56 3.20 -4.58 2.01
C PHE A 56 2.06 -5.17 2.85
N LEU A 57 1.73 -4.57 4.01
CA LEU A 57 0.70 -5.09 4.89
C LEU A 57 -0.70 -5.07 4.26
N GLY A 58 -1.02 -4.04 3.47
CA GLY A 58 -2.30 -3.95 2.75
C GLY A 58 -2.49 -5.08 1.73
N PRO A 59 -1.56 -5.24 0.77
CA PRO A 59 -1.58 -6.38 -0.16
C PRO A 59 -1.53 -7.73 0.54
N LEU A 60 -0.73 -7.87 1.61
CA LEU A 60 -0.64 -9.11 2.38
C LEU A 60 -1.97 -9.44 3.06
N ALA A 61 -2.63 -8.46 3.66
CA ALA A 61 -3.97 -8.62 4.25
C ALA A 61 -5.01 -9.01 3.18
N TRP A 62 -4.95 -8.39 2.00
CA TRP A 62 -5.80 -8.77 0.87
C TRP A 62 -5.55 -10.22 0.44
N TYR A 63 -4.29 -10.65 0.34
CA TYR A 63 -3.96 -12.02 -0.05
C TYR A 63 -4.48 -13.04 0.97
N LEU A 64 -4.36 -12.74 2.27
CA LEU A 64 -4.77 -13.64 3.36
C LEU A 64 -6.29 -13.72 3.57
N VAL A 65 -7.02 -12.66 3.26
CA VAL A 65 -8.48 -12.53 3.51
C VAL A 65 -9.30 -12.61 2.23
N GLY A 66 -8.87 -11.94 1.16
CA GLY A 66 -9.58 -11.83 -0.12
C GLY A 66 -9.77 -13.18 -0.83
N ASP A 67 -8.78 -14.08 -0.75
CA ASP A 67 -8.90 -15.43 -1.32
C ASP A 67 -10.04 -16.24 -0.69
N ARG A 68 -10.30 -16.02 0.60
CA ARG A 68 -11.42 -16.68 1.32
C ARG A 68 -12.78 -16.18 0.82
N THR A 69 -12.86 -14.92 0.43
CA THR A 69 -14.10 -14.31 -0.10
C THR A 69 -14.48 -14.93 -1.44
N SER A 70 -13.53 -15.16 -2.33
CA SER A 70 -13.77 -15.80 -3.63
C SER A 70 -14.26 -17.25 -3.49
N ALA A 71 -13.72 -17.99 -2.52
CA ALA A 71 -14.18 -19.35 -2.22
C ALA A 71 -15.63 -19.39 -1.72
N ILE A 72 -16.03 -18.41 -0.90
CA ILE A 72 -17.41 -18.28 -0.39
C ILE A 72 -18.35 -17.82 -1.51
N GLU A 73 -17.94 -16.85 -2.32
CA GLU A 73 -18.75 -16.35 -3.44
C GLU A 73 -19.06 -17.45 -4.46
N ASN A 74 -18.07 -18.29 -4.80
CA ASN A 74 -18.27 -19.43 -5.69
C ASN A 74 -19.30 -20.41 -5.12
N ARG A 75 -19.23 -20.73 -3.81
CA ARG A 75 -20.25 -21.60 -3.19
C ARG A 75 -21.64 -20.98 -3.25
N LEU A 76 -21.78 -19.68 -2.98
CA LEU A 76 -23.07 -19.00 -3.04
C LEU A 76 -23.63 -18.92 -4.47
N ARG A 77 -22.78 -18.78 -5.50
CA ARG A 77 -23.21 -18.87 -6.91
C ARG A 77 -23.71 -20.27 -7.27
N THR A 78 -23.06 -21.33 -6.80
CA THR A 78 -23.50 -22.72 -7.05
C THR A 78 -24.81 -23.06 -6.35
N PHE A 79 -25.10 -22.46 -5.20
CA PHE A 79 -26.35 -22.68 -4.44
C PHE A 79 -27.52 -21.79 -4.91
N ARG A 80 -27.32 -20.89 -5.86
CA ARG A 80 -28.39 -20.06 -6.44
C ARG A 80 -28.98 -20.81 -7.66
N PRO A 81 -30.23 -21.29 -7.59
CA PRO A 81 -30.88 -21.99 -8.70
C PRO A 81 -31.17 -21.08 -9.90
#